data_AF-A0A7I8JYD1-F1
#
_entry.id   AF-A0A7I8JYD1-F1
#
_cell.length_a   1.000
_cell.length_b   1.000
_cell.length_c   1.000
_cell.angle_alpha   90.00
_cell.angle_beta   90.00
_cell.angle_gamma   90.00
#
_symmetry.space_group_name_H-M   'P 1'
#
loop_
_entity.id
_entity.type
_entity.pdbx_description
1 polymer ?
#
loop_
_entity_poly.entity_id
_entity_poly.type
_entity_poly.pdbx_seq_one_letter_code
_entity_poly.pdbx_strand_id
1 'polypeptide(L)' 'MVEFAGGVKGITLNLENENVHIVVFGSDIAIKEGDLVKCTRSIVDVPVGKVRTAWWSSLRSRKS' A
#
# COMPACT_ATOMS: atom_id res chain seq x y z
N MET A 1 2.08 2.69 9.24
CA MET A 1 2.78 2.65 7.94
C MET A 1 4.23 2.31 8.17
N VAL A 2 4.78 1.43 7.34
CA VAL A 2 6.22 1.13 7.31
C VAL A 2 6.80 1.46 5.94
N GLU A 3 8.06 1.87 5.95
CA GLU A 3 8.81 2.18 4.75
C GLU A 3 10.14 1.41 4.76
N PHE A 4 10.40 0.71 3.66
CA PHE A 4 11.64 0.00 3.41
C PHE A 4 12.66 0.95 2.77
N ALA A 5 13.96 0.63 2.91
CA ALA A 5 15.04 1.40 2.29
C ALA A 5 14.89 1.56 0.76
N GLY A 6 14.22 0.62 0.09
CA GLY A 6 13.89 0.68 -1.34
C GLY A 6 12.70 1.59 -1.71
N GLY A 7 12.18 2.37 -0.77
CA GLY A 7 11.00 3.25 -0.98
C GLY A 7 9.66 2.50 -1.02
N VAL A 8 9.70 1.18 -0.81
CA VAL A 8 8.51 0.33 -0.75
C VAL A 8 7.76 0.61 0.54
N LYS A 9 6.43 0.76 0.44
CA LYS A 9 5.56 1.06 1.59
C LYS A 9 4.67 -0.13 1.92
N GLY A 10 4.45 -0.33 3.22
CA GLY A 10 3.65 -1.43 3.72
C GLY A 10 2.82 -1.10 4.94
N ILE A 11 1.86 -1.98 5.21
CA ILE A 11 1.07 -1.99 6.43
C ILE A 11 1.40 -3.25 7.21
N THR A 12 1.70 -3.06 8.48
CA THR A 12 1.87 -4.15 9.43
C THR A 12 0.50 -4.70 9.82
N LEU A 13 0.30 -6.02 9.65
CA LEU A 13 -0.97 -6.69 9.96
C LEU A 13 -0.93 -7.54 11.24
N ASN A 14 0.25 -7.92 11.73
CA ASN A 14 0.40 -8.65 12.99
C ASN A 14 1.72 -8.28 13.67
N LEU A 15 1.68 -8.16 15.01
CA LEU A 15 2.84 -7.88 15.86
C LEU A 15 2.97 -9.03 16.85
N GLU A 16 3.73 -10.07 16.51
CA GLU A 16 4.18 -11.03 17.52
C GLU A 16 5.50 -10.53 18.12
N ASN A 17 5.83 -11.01 19.33
CA ASN A 17 7.03 -10.59 20.06
C ASN A 17 8.32 -10.84 19.27
N GLU A 18 8.32 -11.82 18.37
CA GLU A 18 9.49 -12.26 17.62
C GLU A 18 9.37 -11.98 16.11
N ASN A 19 8.15 -11.91 15.57
CA ASN A 19 7.91 -11.78 14.15
C ASN A 19 6.81 -10.77 13.83
N VAL A 20 7.03 -10.01 12.78
CA VAL A 20 6.10 -8.96 12.34
C VAL A 20 5.74 -9.18 10.88
N HIS A 21 4.44 -9.28 10.61
CA HIS A 21 3.94 -9.51 9.25
C HIS A 21 3.56 -8.18 8.61
N ILE A 22 4.11 -7.91 7.43
CA ILE A 22 3.90 -6.66 6.67
C ILE A 22 3.30 -7.01 5.31
N VAL A 23 2.18 -6.38 4.97
CA VAL A 23 1.64 -6.38 3.61
C VAL A 23 2.24 -5.20 2.86
N VAL A 24 2.87 -5.51 1.74
CA VAL A 24 3.55 -4.55 0.89
C VAL A 24 2.62 -4.09 -0.22
N PHE A 25 2.60 -2.77 -0.48
CA PHE A 25 1.90 -2.19 -1.62
C PHE A 25 2.91 -1.92 -2.73
N GLY A 26 2.91 -2.76 -3.77
CA GLY A 26 3.79 -2.61 -4.94
C GLY A 26 4.67 -3.84 -5.18
N SER A 27 5.86 -3.60 -5.71
CA SER A 27 6.81 -4.66 -6.07
C SER A 27 7.71 -5.01 -4.87
N ASP A 28 7.76 -6.30 -4.56
CA ASP A 28 8.59 -6.94 -3.53
C ASP A 28 10.04 -7.21 -4.00
N ILE A 29 10.34 -6.99 -5.29
CA ILE A 29 11.64 -7.30 -5.91
C ILE A 29 12.82 -6.60 -5.22
N ALA A 30 12.57 -5.41 -4.65
CA ALA A 30 13.59 -4.61 -3.98
C ALA A 30 13.76 -4.94 -2.49
N ILE A 31 12.96 -5.86 -1.93
CA ILE A 31 13.01 -6.21 -0.50
C ILE A 31 13.96 -7.38 -0.30
N LYS A 32 14.93 -7.22 0.60
CA LYS A 32 15.87 -8.28 0.99
C LYS A 32 15.88 -8.49 2.50
N GLU A 33 16.28 -9.69 2.89
CA GLU A 33 16.48 -10.02 4.31
C GLU A 33 17.60 -9.14 4.89
N GLY A 34 17.35 -8.59 6.08
CA GLY A 34 18.24 -7.63 6.73
C GLY A 34 18.02 -6.16 6.34
N ASP A 35 17.07 -5.86 5.45
CA ASP A 35 16.72 -4.47 5.13
C ASP A 35 16.15 -3.73 6.35
N LEU A 36 16.60 -2.49 6.51
CA LEU A 36 16.11 -1.60 7.55
C LEU A 36 14.69 -1.13 7.20
N VAL A 37 13.74 -1.49 8.08
CA VAL A 37 12.35 -1.05 8.01
C VAL A 37 12.11 0.03 9.05
N LYS A 38 11.49 1.14 8.64
CA LYS A 38 11.14 2.25 9.56
C LYS A 38 9.64 2.40 9.67
N CYS A 39 9.15 2.44 10.89
CA CYS A 39 7.77 2.84 11.19
C CYS A 39 7.65 4.36 11.08
N THR A 40 6.94 4.85 10.06
CA THR A 40 6.80 6.31 9.80
C THR A 40 5.79 7.00 10.71
N ARG A 41 5.25 6.30 11.72
CA ARG A 41 4.20 6.75 12.66
C ARG A 41 2.97 7.40 12.02
N SER A 42 2.83 7.23 10.70
CA SER A 42 1.73 7.74 9.92
C SER A 42 0.67 6.66 9.77
N ILE A 43 -0.58 7.05 9.94
CA ILE A 43 -1.74 6.21 9.63
C ILE A 43 -1.84 6.15 8.11
N VAL A 44 -2.18 4.98 7.56
CA VAL A 44 -2.36 4.84 6.12
C VAL A 44 -3.64 5.54 5.72
N ASP A 45 -3.51 6.61 4.95
CA ASP A 45 -4.62 7.28 4.32
C ASP A 45 -4.72 6.79 2.87
N VAL A 46 -5.85 6.17 2.53
CA VAL A 46 -6.15 5.77 1.15
C VAL A 46 -7.07 6.84 0.59
N PRO A 47 -6.66 7.61 -0.44
CA PRO A 47 -7.52 8.64 -1.00
C PRO A 47 -8.75 7.99 -1.65
N VAL A 48 -9.86 7.98 -0.92
CA VAL A 48 -11.18 7.59 -1.44
C VAL A 48 -11.84 8.80 -2.11
N GLY A 49 -11.24 9.26 -3.22
CA GLY A 49 -11.81 10.27 -4.11
C GLY A 49 -12.66 9.63 -5.22
N LYS A 50 -13.51 10.43 -5.90
CA LYS A 50 -14.46 10.08 -7.00
C LYS A 50 -13.81 9.43 -8.26
N VAL A 51 -12.94 8.45 -8.11
CA VAL A 51 -12.16 7.84 -9.20
C VAL A 51 -12.87 6.65 -9.85
N ARG A 52 -14.13 6.36 -9.48
CA ARG A 52 -14.97 5.34 -10.13
C ARG A 52 -16.18 5.87 -10.87
N THR A 53 -16.56 7.14 -10.70
CA THR A 53 -17.74 7.68 -11.38
C THR A 53 -17.42 8.23 -12.76
N ALA A 54 -16.21 8.77 -13.00
CA ALA A 54 -15.83 9.27 -14.34
C ALA A 54 -15.75 8.14 -15.38
N TRP A 55 -15.16 7.00 -15.00
CA TRP A 55 -15.08 5.81 -15.85
C TRP A 55 -16.47 5.19 -16.08
N TRP A 56 -17.30 5.10 -15.04
CA TRP A 56 -18.68 4.61 -15.14
C TRP A 56 -19.59 5.49 -16.00
N SER A 57 -19.40 6.81 -15.97
CA SER A 57 -20.10 7.74 -16.86
C SER A 57 -19.66 7.58 -18.32
N SER A 58 -18.37 7.38 -18.58
CA SER A 58 -17.87 7.12 -19.94
C SER A 58 -18.33 5.75 -20.48
N LEU A 59 -18.48 4.74 -19.63
CA LEU A 59 -18.98 3.41 -20.01
C LEU A 59 -20.48 3.44 -20.37
N ARG A 60 -21.29 4.25 -19.67
CA ARG A 60 -22.71 4.46 -20.03
C ARG A 60 -22.88 5.22 -21.33
N SER A 61 -22.02 6.20 -21.62
CA SER A 61 -22.07 6.97 -22.87
C SER A 61 -21.72 6.15 -24.12
N ARG A 62 -21.00 5.03 -23.99
CA ARG A 62 -20.63 4.14 -25.12
C ARG A 62 -21.67 3.06 -25.42
N LYS A 63 -22.70 2.92 -24.58
CA LYS A 63 -23.77 1.92 -24.73
C LYS A 63 -25.13 2.53 -25.14
N SER A 64 -25.16 3.80 -25.52
CA SER A 64 -26.35 4.48 -26.06
C SER A 64 -26.19 4.84 -27.52
#